data_AF-B4HKA5-F1
#
_entry.id   AF-B4HKA5-F1
#
_cell.length_a   1.000
_cell.length_b   1.000
_cell.length_c   1.000
_cell.angle_alpha   90.00
_cell.angle_beta   90.00
_cell.angle_gamma   90.00
#
_symmetry.space_group_name_H-M   'P 1'
#
loop_
_entity.id
_entity.type
_entity.pdbx_description
1 polymer ?
#
loop_
_entity_poly.entity_id
_entity_poly.type
_entity_poly.pdbx_seq_one_letter_code
_entity_poly.pdbx_strand_id
1 'polypeptide(L)'
;MLAARRLLRSPRITGALSWSRWSSDAAKATTESSALSENAEKRQQLLNELSEPLEQKGRPAIDPKETSVMLFPGQGTQYVGMAKDLLRFPGARRIFELANEVLKYDLLKICLEGPREKLNRTEHAQLAVMVSSLAALEQLREERPKAIETCVAAAGFSLGEITALVYADALPFDKALRLVQVRATAMQVACDQAAGAMAMTIYGPDTNLGEACARAQQWCLEKGVESPYCGIANYLYPHCKVVAGNVEALEFLEQNLKALKIRRMKRLPVSGAFHTPLMQSAVEPFTKALKTVRLQDPVIRVYSNVDGKPYRHAKHILTQLPKQIVRPVKWEQTSRDVRAQAGRRLSTHLRMRSGQGTCTGPGKS
;
A
#
# COMPACT_ATOMS: atom_id res chain seq x y z
N MET A 1 -8.93 10.07 -19.95
CA MET A 1 -9.22 11.48 -20.32
C MET A 1 -10.57 11.99 -19.76
N LEU A 2 -10.92 11.74 -18.49
CA LEU A 2 -12.06 12.42 -17.81
C LEU A 2 -12.02 12.38 -16.26
N ALA A 3 -10.99 11.79 -15.62
CA ALA A 3 -10.97 11.56 -14.17
C ALA A 3 -10.19 12.61 -13.33
N ALA A 4 -9.57 13.63 -13.93
CA ALA A 4 -8.82 14.65 -13.17
C ALA A 4 -9.66 15.89 -12.74
N ARG A 5 -11.00 15.88 -12.95
CA ARG A 5 -11.85 17.08 -12.78
C ARG A 5 -12.69 17.14 -11.49
N ARG A 6 -12.72 16.12 -10.62
CA ARG A 6 -13.74 16.04 -9.56
C ARG A 6 -13.38 16.54 -8.17
N LEU A 7 -12.14 16.97 -7.92
CA LEU A 7 -11.76 17.39 -6.56
C LEU A 7 -12.29 18.78 -6.13
N LEU A 8 -12.95 19.57 -6.99
CA LEU A 8 -13.35 20.95 -6.61
C LEU A 8 -14.69 21.49 -7.16
N ARG A 9 -15.69 20.64 -7.48
CA ARG A 9 -17.04 21.16 -7.80
C ARG A 9 -18.17 20.29 -7.27
N SER A 10 -18.73 20.68 -6.11
CA SER A 10 -20.18 20.59 -5.89
C SER A 10 -20.61 21.46 -4.70
N PRO A 11 -21.40 22.51 -4.94
CA PRO A 11 -22.36 23.03 -3.98
C PRO A 11 -23.75 22.43 -4.27
N ARG A 12 -24.48 22.10 -3.20
CA ARG A 12 -25.93 21.78 -3.10
C ARG A 12 -26.34 20.30 -3.10
N ILE A 13 -26.87 19.94 -1.93
CA ILE A 13 -27.78 18.84 -1.60
C ILE A 13 -29.21 19.33 -1.87
N THR A 14 -30.04 18.58 -2.60
CA THR A 14 -31.51 18.49 -2.40
C THR A 14 -32.12 17.35 -3.23
N GLY A 15 -32.93 16.50 -2.57
CA GLY A 15 -33.98 15.61 -3.13
C GLY A 15 -33.51 14.31 -3.79
N ALA A 16 -34.22 13.17 -3.76
CA ALA A 16 -35.39 12.69 -3.04
C ALA A 16 -35.43 11.15 -3.24
N LEU A 17 -36.03 10.43 -2.30
CA LEU A 17 -36.17 8.97 -2.25
C LEU A 17 -37.00 8.40 -3.40
N SER A 18 -36.74 7.13 -3.80
CA SER A 18 -37.84 6.19 -4.08
C SER A 18 -37.42 4.74 -3.82
N TRP A 19 -38.35 4.02 -3.19
CA TRP A 19 -38.34 2.59 -2.86
C TRP A 19 -39.41 1.88 -3.69
N SER A 20 -39.17 0.64 -4.12
CA SER A 20 -40.15 -0.43 -4.41
C SER A 20 -39.41 -1.57 -5.14
N ARG A 21 -39.72 -2.87 -5.04
CA ARG A 21 -40.78 -3.66 -4.37
C ARG A 21 -40.32 -5.14 -4.35
N TRP A 22 -40.85 -5.92 -3.41
CA TRP A 22 -40.79 -7.39 -3.36
C TRP A 22 -41.92 -8.05 -4.18
N SER A 23 -41.68 -9.29 -4.65
CA SER A 23 -42.57 -10.49 -4.55
C SER A 23 -41.77 -11.72 -5.02
N SER A 24 -41.45 -12.69 -4.15
CA SER A 24 -42.17 -13.96 -3.89
C SER A 24 -42.57 -14.76 -5.13
N ASP A 25 -42.06 -15.99 -5.27
CA ASP A 25 -42.87 -17.21 -5.17
C ASP A 25 -42.02 -18.49 -5.25
N ALA A 26 -42.57 -19.53 -4.63
CA ALA A 26 -41.92 -20.77 -4.22
C ALA A 26 -42.17 -21.96 -5.17
N ALA A 27 -41.29 -22.94 -5.00
CA ALA A 27 -41.48 -24.40 -5.17
C ALA A 27 -41.66 -24.98 -6.59
N LYS A 28 -40.74 -25.89 -6.95
CA LYS A 28 -41.01 -27.32 -7.14
C LYS A 28 -39.72 -28.10 -7.41
N ALA A 29 -39.53 -29.19 -6.66
CA ALA A 29 -38.51 -30.19 -6.87
C ALA A 29 -39.08 -31.30 -7.75
N THR A 30 -38.44 -31.57 -8.89
CA THR A 30 -38.35 -32.86 -9.60
C THR A 30 -37.50 -32.66 -10.84
N THR A 31 -36.28 -33.21 -10.87
CA THR A 31 -35.55 -33.74 -12.06
C THR A 31 -34.05 -33.91 -11.75
N GLU A 32 -33.68 -34.93 -10.97
CA GLU A 32 -32.26 -35.23 -10.67
C GLU A 32 -31.49 -35.91 -11.81
N SER A 33 -32.15 -36.30 -12.91
CA SER A 33 -31.48 -36.91 -14.07
C SER A 33 -31.09 -35.92 -15.18
N SER A 34 -31.79 -34.79 -15.35
CA SER A 34 -31.41 -33.74 -16.33
C SER A 34 -30.40 -32.76 -15.74
N ALA A 35 -30.43 -32.56 -14.42
CA ALA A 35 -29.50 -31.69 -13.71
C ALA A 35 -28.04 -32.16 -13.82
N LEU A 36 -27.78 -33.46 -14.00
CA LEU A 36 -26.42 -34.00 -14.17
C LEU A 36 -25.85 -33.73 -15.58
N SER A 37 -26.67 -33.71 -16.64
CA SER A 37 -26.21 -33.37 -18.00
C SER A 37 -26.08 -31.86 -18.20
N GLU A 38 -27.01 -31.06 -17.66
CA GLU A 38 -26.89 -29.59 -17.64
C GLU A 38 -25.62 -29.14 -16.89
N ASN A 39 -25.21 -29.86 -15.84
CA ASN A 39 -23.99 -29.54 -15.11
C ASN A 39 -22.72 -29.92 -15.89
N ALA A 40 -22.78 -30.96 -16.73
CA ALA A 40 -21.66 -31.36 -17.58
C ALA A 40 -21.44 -30.36 -18.73
N GLU A 41 -22.52 -29.90 -19.37
CA GLU A 41 -22.46 -28.86 -20.41
C GLU A 41 -22.01 -27.52 -19.84
N LYS A 42 -22.55 -27.07 -18.69
CA LYS A 42 -22.06 -25.88 -17.99
C LYS A 42 -20.59 -26.00 -17.60
N ARG A 43 -20.16 -27.17 -17.14
CA ARG A 43 -18.76 -27.42 -16.78
C ARG A 43 -17.87 -27.38 -18.01
N GLN A 44 -18.30 -27.94 -19.14
CA GLN A 44 -17.55 -27.89 -20.40
C GLN A 44 -17.50 -26.45 -20.95
N GLN A 45 -18.58 -25.69 -20.81
CA GLN A 45 -18.63 -24.28 -21.21
C GLN A 45 -17.71 -23.42 -20.32
N LEU A 46 -17.69 -23.64 -19.00
CA LEU A 46 -16.76 -23.01 -18.08
C LEU A 46 -15.30 -23.42 -18.35
N LEU A 47 -15.04 -24.68 -18.71
CA LEU A 47 -13.71 -25.14 -19.10
C LEU A 47 -13.26 -24.52 -20.43
N ASN A 48 -14.19 -24.34 -21.37
CA ASN A 48 -13.93 -23.65 -22.63
C ASN A 48 -13.64 -22.16 -22.38
N GLU A 49 -14.41 -21.47 -21.54
CA GLU A 49 -14.16 -20.08 -21.11
C GLU A 49 -12.84 -19.90 -20.34
N LEU A 50 -12.40 -20.92 -19.59
CA LEU A 50 -11.10 -20.94 -18.91
C LEU A 50 -9.94 -21.29 -19.85
N SER A 51 -10.24 -21.94 -20.99
CA SER A 51 -9.26 -22.32 -22.02
C SER A 51 -9.13 -21.31 -23.16
N GLU A 52 -10.09 -20.39 -23.29
CA GLU A 52 -9.96 -19.19 -24.12
C GLU A 52 -8.66 -18.49 -23.70
N PRO A 53 -7.73 -18.22 -24.65
CA PRO A 53 -6.54 -17.44 -24.33
C PRO A 53 -7.05 -16.12 -23.77
N LEU A 54 -6.72 -15.81 -22.52
CA LEU A 54 -6.98 -14.50 -21.93
C LEU A 54 -6.53 -13.47 -22.96
N GLU A 55 -7.49 -12.80 -23.63
CA GLU A 55 -7.18 -11.71 -24.52
C GLU A 55 -6.38 -10.73 -23.66
N GLN A 56 -5.06 -10.74 -23.88
CA GLN A 56 -4.21 -9.67 -23.42
C GLN A 56 -4.69 -8.48 -24.22
N LYS A 57 -5.68 -7.74 -23.70
CA LYS A 57 -6.06 -6.43 -24.21
C LYS A 57 -4.74 -5.71 -24.46
N GLY A 58 -4.43 -5.55 -25.75
CA GLY A 58 -3.12 -5.14 -26.20
C GLY A 58 -2.67 -3.93 -25.41
N ARG A 59 -1.38 -3.86 -25.08
CA ARG A 59 -0.80 -2.68 -24.45
C ARG A 59 -1.35 -1.44 -25.18
N PRO A 60 -1.92 -0.45 -24.47
CA PRO A 60 -2.37 0.76 -25.14
C PRO A 60 -1.22 1.29 -25.99
N ALA A 61 -1.53 1.70 -27.22
CA ALA A 61 -0.59 2.19 -28.22
C ALA A 61 0.02 3.56 -27.86
N ILE A 62 0.39 3.74 -26.60
CA ILE A 62 1.00 4.96 -26.07
C ILE A 62 2.48 4.66 -25.91
N ASP A 63 3.33 5.47 -26.53
CA ASP A 63 4.79 5.37 -26.35
C ASP A 63 5.10 5.42 -24.84
N PRO A 64 5.79 4.40 -24.27
CA PRO A 64 6.32 4.43 -22.91
C PRO A 64 6.96 5.74 -22.47
N LYS A 65 7.61 6.46 -23.39
CA LYS A 65 8.23 7.77 -23.15
C LYS A 65 7.22 8.86 -22.81
N GLU A 66 5.99 8.74 -23.27
CA GLU A 66 4.92 9.71 -23.04
C GLU A 66 4.05 9.36 -21.83
N THR A 67 4.33 8.23 -21.15
CA THR A 67 3.58 7.78 -19.98
C THR A 67 4.32 8.03 -18.67
N SER A 68 3.58 8.05 -17.56
CA SER A 68 4.16 8.17 -16.22
C SER A 68 3.62 7.11 -15.27
N VAL A 69 4.36 6.89 -14.19
CA VAL A 69 3.92 6.10 -13.03
C VAL A 69 4.11 6.92 -11.77
N MET A 70 3.09 6.96 -10.92
CA MET A 70 3.17 7.64 -9.63
C MET A 70 3.59 6.67 -8.53
N LEU A 71 4.72 6.95 -7.89
CA LEU A 71 5.23 6.15 -6.77
C LEU A 71 5.10 6.91 -5.45
N PHE A 72 4.32 6.36 -4.52
CA PHE A 72 4.05 6.96 -3.23
C PHE A 72 4.90 6.32 -2.11
N PRO A 73 5.56 7.13 -1.27
CA PRO A 73 6.44 6.63 -0.22
C PRO A 73 5.63 6.10 0.97
N GLY A 74 6.28 5.28 1.79
CA GLY A 74 5.76 4.84 3.07
C GLY A 74 6.28 5.70 4.24
N GLN A 75 5.88 5.28 5.45
CA GLN A 75 6.43 5.80 6.70
C GLN A 75 7.96 5.67 6.73
N GLY A 76 8.63 6.62 7.40
CA GLY A 76 10.08 6.71 7.50
C GLY A 76 10.69 7.73 6.53
N THR A 77 9.87 8.37 5.70
CA THR A 77 10.31 9.45 4.81
C THR A 77 10.14 10.84 5.42
N GLN A 78 9.26 11.00 6.41
CA GLN A 78 8.96 12.28 7.04
C GLN A 78 10.18 12.99 7.64
N TYR A 79 10.18 14.32 7.56
CA TYR A 79 11.15 15.21 8.19
C TYR A 79 10.52 16.55 8.55
N VAL A 80 11.05 17.22 9.57
CA VAL A 80 10.56 18.55 9.98
C VAL A 80 10.86 19.56 8.86
N GLY A 81 9.84 20.30 8.45
CA GLY A 81 9.88 21.21 7.30
C GLY A 81 9.42 20.58 5.98
N MET A 82 8.98 19.32 5.96
CA MET A 82 8.57 18.63 4.72
C MET A 82 7.41 19.29 3.98
N ALA A 83 6.60 20.13 4.62
CA ALA A 83 5.50 20.83 3.95
C ALA A 83 5.89 22.20 3.40
N LYS A 84 7.04 22.77 3.78
CA LYS A 84 7.36 24.20 3.61
C LYS A 84 7.26 24.67 2.15
N ASP A 85 7.93 23.99 1.23
CA ASP A 85 7.92 24.38 -0.18
C ASP A 85 6.58 24.08 -0.88
N LEU A 86 5.84 23.08 -0.39
CA LEU A 86 4.51 22.74 -0.90
C LEU A 86 3.50 23.85 -0.64
N LEU A 87 3.66 24.63 0.43
CA LEU A 87 2.74 25.71 0.78
C LEU A 87 2.73 26.86 -0.22
N ARG A 88 3.62 26.89 -1.22
CA ARG A 88 3.53 27.86 -2.33
C ARG A 88 2.31 27.60 -3.20
N PHE A 89 1.89 26.34 -3.32
CA PHE A 89 0.80 25.90 -4.17
C PHE A 89 -0.55 25.98 -3.43
N PRO A 90 -1.55 26.72 -3.94
CA PRO A 90 -2.85 26.85 -3.27
C PRO A 90 -3.57 25.51 -3.03
N GLY A 91 -3.47 24.57 -3.98
CA GLY A 91 -4.05 23.24 -3.84
C GLY A 91 -3.43 22.46 -2.67
N ALA A 92 -2.11 22.58 -2.48
CA ALA A 92 -1.41 21.93 -1.39
C ALA A 92 -1.85 22.48 -0.02
N ARG A 93 -2.01 23.81 0.11
CA ARG A 93 -2.55 24.44 1.33
C ARG A 93 -3.94 23.89 1.68
N ARG A 94 -4.82 23.82 0.69
CA ARG A 94 -6.18 23.28 0.86
C ARG A 94 -6.19 21.82 1.32
N ILE A 95 -5.27 20.99 0.83
CA ILE A 95 -5.15 19.58 1.27
C ILE A 95 -4.81 19.51 2.77
N PHE A 96 -3.92 20.37 3.27
CA PHE A 96 -3.60 20.44 4.70
C PHE A 96 -4.77 21.00 5.53
N GLU A 97 -5.46 22.03 5.04
CA GLU A 97 -6.65 22.58 5.70
C GLU A 97 -7.74 21.51 5.89
N LEU A 98 -8.08 20.80 4.81
CA LEU A 98 -9.03 19.68 4.85
C LEU A 98 -8.55 18.56 5.79
N ALA A 99 -7.25 18.25 5.79
CA ALA A 99 -6.69 17.28 6.72
C ALA A 99 -6.88 17.71 8.18
N ASN A 100 -6.61 18.98 8.50
CA ASN A 100 -6.80 19.53 9.84
C ASN A 100 -8.28 19.50 10.27
N GLU A 101 -9.20 19.84 9.37
CA GLU A 101 -10.64 19.78 9.64
C GLU A 101 -11.13 18.37 9.95
N VAL A 102 -10.63 17.36 9.24
CA VAL A 102 -10.95 15.96 9.50
C VAL A 102 -10.26 15.52 10.80
N LEU A 103 -8.95 15.70 10.93
CA LEU A 103 -8.17 15.16 12.04
C LEU A 103 -8.43 15.84 13.38
N LYS A 104 -8.97 17.06 13.38
CA LYS A 104 -9.22 17.90 14.57
C LYS A 104 -7.95 18.31 15.32
N TYR A 105 -6.80 18.30 14.64
CA TYR A 105 -5.55 18.88 15.12
C TYR A 105 -4.74 19.40 13.93
N ASP A 106 -3.76 20.27 14.20
CA ASP A 106 -2.93 20.88 13.16
C ASP A 106 -1.78 19.96 12.74
N LEU A 107 -2.02 19.14 11.72
CA LEU A 107 -1.01 18.27 11.12
C LEU A 107 0.06 19.09 10.39
N LEU A 108 -0.33 20.21 9.76
CA LEU A 108 0.61 21.07 9.04
C LEU A 108 1.67 21.63 9.98
N LYS A 109 1.26 22.13 11.16
CA LYS A 109 2.19 22.60 12.19
C LYS A 109 3.20 21.52 12.59
N ILE A 110 2.75 20.28 12.80
CA ILE A 110 3.64 19.15 13.11
C ILE A 110 4.65 18.90 11.97
N CYS A 111 4.19 18.96 10.71
CA CYS A 111 5.06 18.79 9.55
C CYS A 111 6.08 19.92 9.37
N LEU A 112 5.76 21.15 9.77
CA LEU A 112 6.63 22.32 9.61
C LEU A 112 7.62 22.48 10.76
N GLU A 113 7.15 22.33 12.00
CA GLU A 113 7.85 22.75 13.22
C GLU A 113 8.31 21.57 14.07
N GLY A 114 7.67 20.40 13.94
CA GLY A 114 7.96 19.24 14.78
C GLY A 114 7.36 19.34 16.19
N PRO A 115 8.05 18.87 17.25
CA PRO A 115 9.43 18.33 17.25
C PRO A 115 9.54 17.01 16.48
N ARG A 116 10.77 16.62 16.11
CA ARG A 116 11.05 15.44 15.27
C ARG A 116 10.50 14.16 15.91
N GLU A 117 10.59 14.06 17.23
CA GLU A 117 10.13 12.93 18.03
C GLU A 117 8.61 12.76 17.90
N LYS A 118 7.87 13.88 17.94
CA LYS A 118 6.41 13.89 17.74
C LYS A 118 6.08 13.48 16.30
N LEU A 119 6.73 14.07 15.31
CA LEU A 119 6.51 13.72 13.89
C LEU A 119 6.81 12.25 13.59
N ASN A 120 7.79 11.65 14.28
CA ASN A 120 8.17 10.26 14.11
C ASN A 120 7.23 9.26 14.80
N ARG A 121 6.31 9.70 15.68
CA ARG A 121 5.29 8.81 16.23
C ARG A 121 4.43 8.28 15.08
N THR A 122 4.18 6.97 15.07
CA THR A 122 3.47 6.28 13.98
C THR A 122 2.14 6.95 13.62
N GLU A 123 1.37 7.38 14.62
CA GLU A 123 0.11 8.12 14.47
C GLU A 123 0.22 9.41 13.65
N HIS A 124 1.34 10.14 13.77
CA HIS A 124 1.57 11.38 13.04
C HIS A 124 2.33 11.15 11.74
N ALA A 125 3.35 10.29 11.76
CA ALA A 125 4.20 10.00 10.62
C ALA A 125 3.39 9.50 9.42
N GLN A 126 2.41 8.61 9.64
CA GLN A 126 1.62 8.08 8.54
C GLN A 126 0.73 9.16 7.90
N LEU A 127 0.05 9.96 8.71
CA LEU A 127 -0.79 11.04 8.20
C LEU A 127 0.06 12.12 7.51
N ALA A 128 1.19 12.50 8.09
CA ALA A 128 2.12 13.47 7.53
C ALA A 128 2.60 13.03 6.14
N VAL A 129 3.06 11.78 6.00
CA VAL A 129 3.54 11.25 4.72
C VAL A 129 2.42 11.19 3.68
N MET A 130 1.22 10.72 4.03
CA MET A 130 0.10 10.66 3.09
C MET A 130 -0.31 12.06 2.61
N VAL A 131 -0.56 12.99 3.54
CA VAL A 131 -1.04 14.34 3.25
C VAL A 131 -0.01 15.12 2.45
N SER A 132 1.28 15.08 2.83
CA SER A 132 2.34 15.73 2.05
C SER A 132 2.53 15.11 0.67
N SER A 133 2.33 13.79 0.52
CA SER A 133 2.44 13.15 -0.80
C SER A 133 1.33 13.60 -1.73
N LEU A 134 0.10 13.77 -1.22
CA LEU A 134 -1.03 14.31 -1.98
C LEU A 134 -0.85 15.81 -2.26
N ALA A 135 -0.35 16.58 -1.29
CA ALA A 135 -0.01 17.99 -1.48
C ALA A 135 1.08 18.19 -2.55
N ALA A 136 2.07 17.31 -2.61
CA ALA A 136 3.07 17.33 -3.68
C ALA A 136 2.49 16.98 -5.07
N LEU A 137 1.34 16.31 -5.16
CA LEU A 137 0.66 16.14 -6.46
C LEU A 137 0.10 17.46 -6.98
N GLU A 138 -0.21 18.42 -6.11
CA GLU A 138 -0.68 19.74 -6.51
C GLU A 138 0.47 20.55 -7.13
N GLN A 139 1.67 20.50 -6.53
CA GLN A 139 2.89 21.01 -7.14
C GLN A 139 3.11 20.37 -8.53
N LEU A 140 3.05 19.03 -8.60
CA LEU A 140 3.24 18.32 -9.86
C LEU A 140 2.22 18.71 -10.92
N ARG A 141 0.96 18.97 -10.52
CA ARG A 141 -0.10 19.37 -11.44
C ARG A 141 0.17 20.72 -12.07
N GLU A 142 0.75 21.65 -11.31
CA GLU A 142 1.14 22.97 -11.83
C GLU A 142 2.41 22.91 -12.67
N GLU A 143 3.44 22.19 -12.21
CA GLU A 143 4.74 22.16 -12.89
C GLU A 143 4.78 21.22 -14.10
N ARG A 144 4.08 20.07 -14.04
CA ARG A 144 4.13 19.00 -15.05
C ARG A 144 2.76 18.32 -15.23
N PRO A 145 1.72 19.05 -15.68
CA PRO A 145 0.37 18.51 -15.83
C PRO A 145 0.30 17.24 -16.69
N LYS A 146 1.10 17.19 -17.77
CA LYS A 146 1.21 16.00 -18.64
C LYS A 146 1.55 14.73 -17.89
N ALA A 147 2.42 14.81 -16.87
CA ALA A 147 2.78 13.64 -16.08
C ALA A 147 1.57 13.06 -15.33
N ILE A 148 0.61 13.89 -14.92
CA ILE A 148 -0.63 13.41 -14.29
C ILE A 148 -1.60 12.88 -15.34
N GLU A 149 -1.73 13.59 -16.47
CA GLU A 149 -2.66 13.24 -17.55
C GLU A 149 -2.32 11.90 -18.22
N THR A 150 -1.02 11.58 -18.34
CA THR A 150 -0.52 10.36 -18.96
C THR A 150 -0.11 9.28 -17.94
N CYS A 151 -0.56 9.41 -16.69
CA CYS A 151 -0.29 8.40 -15.68
C CYS A 151 -1.05 7.11 -15.97
N VAL A 152 -0.31 6.01 -16.13
CA VAL A 152 -0.88 4.68 -16.46
C VAL A 152 -0.99 3.78 -15.24
N ALA A 153 -0.24 4.06 -14.17
CA ALA A 153 -0.23 3.27 -12.95
C ALA A 153 0.22 4.08 -11.74
N ALA A 154 -0.24 3.67 -10.57
CA ALA A 154 0.25 4.12 -9.29
C ALA A 154 0.64 2.94 -8.40
N ALA A 155 1.69 3.09 -7.62
CA ALA A 155 2.08 2.13 -6.62
C ALA A 155 2.58 2.87 -5.38
N GLY A 156 2.42 2.28 -4.21
CA GLY A 156 3.00 2.86 -3.02
C GLY A 156 3.49 1.82 -2.04
N PHE A 157 4.46 2.22 -1.23
CA PHE A 157 5.12 1.34 -0.29
C PHE A 157 4.44 1.41 1.08
N SER A 158 3.91 0.28 1.56
CA SER A 158 3.17 0.17 2.82
C SER A 158 2.03 1.19 2.87
N LEU A 159 2.10 2.19 3.75
CA LEU A 159 1.20 3.33 3.80
C LEU A 159 0.95 3.97 2.42
N GLY A 160 2.00 4.07 1.59
CA GLY A 160 1.88 4.68 0.27
C GLY A 160 0.86 3.97 -0.63
N GLU A 161 0.54 2.70 -0.38
CA GLU A 161 -0.52 1.99 -1.09
C GLU A 161 -1.89 2.66 -0.88
N ILE A 162 -2.16 3.14 0.34
CA ILE A 162 -3.39 3.89 0.65
C ILE A 162 -3.39 5.22 -0.10
N THR A 163 -2.25 5.93 -0.13
CA THR A 163 -2.09 7.15 -0.92
C THR A 163 -2.32 6.91 -2.42
N ALA A 164 -1.84 5.79 -2.95
CA ALA A 164 -2.04 5.40 -4.35
C ALA A 164 -3.53 5.11 -4.65
N LEU A 165 -4.26 4.51 -3.71
CA LEU A 165 -5.70 4.29 -3.83
C LEU A 165 -6.49 5.60 -3.79
N VAL A 166 -6.07 6.59 -2.98
CA VAL A 166 -6.66 7.94 -3.00
C VAL A 166 -6.40 8.62 -4.34
N TYR A 167 -5.17 8.58 -4.84
CA TYR A 167 -4.82 9.14 -6.14
C TYR A 167 -5.61 8.52 -7.30
N ALA A 168 -5.90 7.22 -7.23
CA ALA A 168 -6.69 6.50 -8.22
C ALA A 168 -8.21 6.57 -8.00
N ASP A 169 -8.70 7.48 -7.17
CA ASP A 169 -10.13 7.70 -6.85
C ASP A 169 -10.85 6.44 -6.29
N ALA A 170 -10.10 5.44 -5.83
CA ALA A 170 -10.62 4.21 -5.25
C ALA A 170 -11.00 4.39 -3.77
N LEU A 171 -10.36 5.35 -3.10
CA LEU A 171 -10.56 5.66 -1.69
C LEU A 171 -10.73 7.18 -1.49
N PRO A 172 -11.88 7.66 -0.99
CA PRO A 172 -12.09 9.08 -0.74
C PRO A 172 -11.09 9.64 0.29
N PHE A 173 -10.57 10.85 0.07
CA PHE A 173 -9.52 11.45 0.90
C PHE A 173 -9.88 11.59 2.38
N ASP A 174 -11.09 12.07 2.70
CA ASP A 174 -11.58 12.22 4.07
C ASP A 174 -11.64 10.88 4.80
N LYS A 175 -12.10 9.84 4.10
CA LYS A 175 -12.15 8.46 4.61
C LYS A 175 -10.76 7.86 4.75
N ALA A 176 -9.85 8.15 3.81
CA ALA A 176 -8.46 7.71 3.89
C ALA A 176 -7.75 8.27 5.11
N LEU A 177 -7.95 9.55 5.45
CA LEU A 177 -7.38 10.16 6.67
C LEU A 177 -7.82 9.40 7.92
N ARG A 178 -9.12 9.13 8.07
CA ARG A 178 -9.65 8.35 9.20
C ARG A 178 -9.12 6.92 9.21
N LEU A 179 -9.07 6.28 8.05
CA LEU A 179 -8.57 4.92 7.92
C LEU A 179 -7.08 4.81 8.30
N VAL A 180 -6.26 5.76 7.87
CA VAL A 180 -4.83 5.84 8.22
C VAL A 180 -4.65 6.16 9.70
N GLN A 181 -5.48 7.01 10.29
CA GLN A 181 -5.48 7.26 11.73
C GLN A 181 -5.74 5.95 12.50
N VAL A 182 -6.78 5.20 12.15
CA VAL A 182 -7.09 3.89 12.75
C VAL A 182 -5.94 2.91 12.54
N ARG A 183 -5.39 2.82 11.33
CA ARG A 183 -4.24 1.95 11.02
C ARG A 183 -3.05 2.26 11.92
N ALA A 184 -2.68 3.54 12.01
CA ALA A 184 -1.50 3.97 12.74
C ALA A 184 -1.64 3.73 14.24
N THR A 185 -2.80 4.06 14.83
CA THR A 185 -3.09 3.78 16.25
C THR A 185 -3.12 2.28 16.52
N ALA A 186 -3.84 1.49 15.71
CA ALA A 186 -3.94 0.05 15.92
C ALA A 186 -2.59 -0.66 15.79
N MET A 187 -1.76 -0.25 14.83
CA MET A 187 -0.40 -0.78 14.68
C MET A 187 0.51 -0.37 15.84
N GLN A 188 0.35 0.84 16.40
CA GLN A 188 1.10 1.25 17.59
C GLN A 188 0.70 0.41 18.81
N VAL A 189 -0.59 0.18 19.02
CA VAL A 189 -1.08 -0.72 20.09
C VAL A 189 -0.51 -2.13 19.93
N ALA A 190 -0.40 -2.64 18.70
CA ALA A 190 0.23 -3.94 18.45
C ALA A 190 1.73 -3.95 18.81
N CYS A 191 2.47 -2.87 18.50
CA CYS A 191 3.86 -2.71 18.94
C CYS A 191 3.99 -2.71 20.47
N ASP A 192 3.05 -2.06 21.16
CA ASP A 192 3.06 -1.96 22.63
C ASP A 192 2.74 -3.31 23.30
N GLN A 193 1.97 -4.17 22.62
CA GLN A 193 1.63 -5.52 23.07
C GLN A 193 2.74 -6.55 22.83
N ALA A 194 3.49 -6.40 21.74
CA ALA A 194 4.54 -7.33 21.34
C ALA A 194 5.79 -6.60 20.88
N ALA A 195 6.84 -6.64 21.72
CA ALA A 195 8.13 -6.07 21.39
C ALA A 195 8.69 -6.72 20.11
N GLY A 196 9.09 -5.88 19.17
CA GLY A 196 9.62 -6.35 17.90
C GLY A 196 10.53 -5.33 17.26
N ALA A 197 11.28 -5.79 16.27
CA ALA A 197 12.22 -4.95 15.55
C ALA A 197 12.24 -5.29 14.06
N MET A 198 12.83 -4.37 13.29
CA MET A 198 13.06 -4.55 11.86
C MET A 198 14.53 -4.22 11.54
N ALA A 199 15.12 -4.97 10.62
CA ALA A 199 16.47 -4.72 10.12
C ALA A 199 16.50 -4.84 8.59
N MET A 200 17.09 -3.84 7.94
CA MET A 200 17.47 -3.95 6.54
C MET A 200 18.64 -4.92 6.43
N THR A 201 18.47 -5.97 5.63
CA THR A 201 19.36 -7.11 5.51
C THR A 201 19.85 -7.23 4.06
N ILE A 202 21.16 -7.10 3.87
CA ILE A 202 21.86 -7.28 2.59
C ILE A 202 22.56 -8.64 2.63
N TYR A 203 22.38 -9.45 1.59
CA TYR A 203 22.83 -10.84 1.56
C TYR A 203 23.25 -11.27 0.14
N GLY A 204 24.03 -12.35 0.04
CA GLY A 204 24.49 -12.91 -1.24
C GLY A 204 23.56 -13.97 -1.81
N PRO A 205 23.79 -14.45 -3.05
CA PRO A 205 23.03 -15.56 -3.64
C PRO A 205 23.16 -16.88 -2.87
N ASP A 206 24.20 -17.00 -2.05
CA ASP A 206 24.54 -18.14 -1.21
C ASP A 206 23.82 -18.13 0.16
N THR A 207 23.00 -17.12 0.44
CA THR A 207 22.24 -17.00 1.69
C THR A 207 20.78 -17.42 1.52
N ASN A 208 20.30 -18.28 2.41
CA ASN A 208 18.88 -18.58 2.56
C ASN A 208 18.29 -17.79 3.74
N LEU A 209 17.68 -16.63 3.46
CA LEU A 209 17.06 -15.81 4.52
C LEU A 209 15.89 -16.50 5.22
N GLY A 210 15.15 -17.38 4.54
CA GLY A 210 14.04 -18.12 5.15
C GLY A 210 14.55 -19.07 6.23
N GLU A 211 15.61 -19.82 5.91
CA GLU A 211 16.29 -20.70 6.87
C GLU A 211 16.93 -19.92 8.02
N ALA A 212 17.57 -18.78 7.74
CA ALA A 212 18.12 -17.91 8.78
C ALA A 212 17.03 -17.46 9.78
N CYS A 213 15.87 -17.04 9.27
CA CYS A 213 14.72 -16.66 10.11
C CYS A 213 14.15 -17.86 10.89
N ALA A 214 14.11 -19.06 10.30
CA ALA A 214 13.69 -20.27 10.99
C ALA A 214 14.63 -20.64 12.14
N ARG A 215 15.95 -20.56 11.92
CA ARG A 215 16.97 -20.76 12.97
C ARG A 215 16.83 -19.74 14.09
N ALA A 216 16.56 -18.48 13.77
CA ALA A 216 16.32 -17.44 14.77
C ALA A 216 15.09 -17.73 15.63
N GLN A 217 13.98 -18.17 15.03
CA GLN A 217 12.78 -18.57 15.77
C GLN A 217 13.04 -19.77 16.67
N GLN A 218 13.75 -20.79 16.18
CA GLN A 218 14.13 -21.96 16.96
C GLN A 218 15.00 -21.58 18.16
N TRP A 219 16.00 -20.72 17.95
CA TRP A 219 16.84 -20.22 19.03
C TRP A 219 16.03 -19.44 20.09
N CYS A 220 15.06 -18.61 19.66
CA CYS A 220 14.17 -17.93 20.59
C CYS A 220 13.30 -18.89 21.41
N LEU A 221 12.78 -19.96 20.79
CA LEU A 221 12.03 -21.01 21.50
C LEU A 221 12.89 -21.67 22.58
N GLU A 222 14.14 -22.02 22.26
CA GLU A 222 15.09 -22.60 23.21
C GLU A 222 15.44 -21.65 24.36
N LYS A 223 15.32 -20.34 24.13
CA LYS A 223 15.49 -19.28 25.15
C LYS A 223 14.22 -18.96 25.93
N GLY A 224 13.12 -19.67 25.66
CA GLY A 224 11.86 -19.49 26.37
C GLY A 224 11.02 -18.29 25.92
N VAL A 225 11.30 -17.73 24.74
CA VAL A 225 10.41 -16.72 24.14
C VAL A 225 9.12 -17.40 23.71
N GLU A 226 7.99 -16.93 24.22
CA GLU A 226 6.68 -17.47 23.88
C GLU A 226 6.29 -17.06 22.45
N SER A 227 5.95 -18.03 21.60
CA SER A 227 5.50 -17.83 20.21
C SER A 227 6.38 -16.87 19.37
N PRO A 228 7.70 -17.13 19.23
CA PRO A 228 8.60 -16.22 18.55
C PRO A 228 8.32 -16.21 17.04
N TYR A 229 8.48 -15.03 16.45
CA TYR A 229 8.38 -14.81 15.03
C TYR A 229 9.64 -14.14 14.50
N CYS A 230 10.10 -14.58 13.34
CA CYS A 230 11.10 -13.88 12.53
C CYS A 230 10.83 -14.18 11.06
N GLY A 231 10.80 -13.16 10.22
CA GLY A 231 10.55 -13.35 8.80
C GLY A 231 10.82 -12.10 7.97
N ILE A 232 10.72 -12.24 6.66
CA ILE A 232 10.87 -11.12 5.73
C ILE A 232 9.59 -10.26 5.81
N ALA A 233 9.70 -9.01 6.23
CA ALA A 233 8.62 -8.03 6.24
C ALA A 233 8.55 -7.20 4.95
N ASN A 234 9.69 -6.94 4.29
CA ASN A 234 9.70 -6.18 3.03
C ASN A 234 10.67 -6.78 2.01
N TYR A 235 10.19 -7.00 0.79
CA TYR A 235 11.01 -7.32 -0.37
C TYR A 235 11.37 -6.03 -1.09
N LEU A 236 12.58 -5.51 -0.90
CA LEU A 236 12.97 -4.21 -1.49
C LEU A 236 13.56 -4.37 -2.90
N TYR A 237 14.61 -5.19 -3.04
CA TYR A 237 15.30 -5.50 -4.31
C TYR A 237 16.09 -6.81 -4.18
N PRO A 238 16.54 -7.50 -5.25
CA PRO A 238 16.97 -8.92 -5.24
C PRO A 238 17.90 -9.39 -4.11
N HIS A 239 18.77 -8.53 -3.59
CA HIS A 239 19.72 -8.84 -2.51
C HIS A 239 19.56 -7.96 -1.25
N CYS A 240 18.41 -7.30 -1.09
CA CYS A 240 18.09 -6.49 0.09
C CYS A 240 16.62 -6.63 0.49
N LYS A 241 16.43 -7.07 1.73
CA LYS A 241 15.12 -7.29 2.35
C LYS A 241 15.08 -6.60 3.70
N VAL A 242 13.89 -6.40 4.24
CA VAL A 242 13.73 -6.09 5.65
C VAL A 242 13.27 -7.35 6.35
N VAL A 243 14.06 -7.82 7.31
CA VAL A 243 13.68 -8.88 8.25
C VAL A 243 13.06 -8.23 9.47
N ALA A 244 12.01 -8.83 10.01
CA ALA A 244 11.31 -8.35 11.19
C ALA A 244 10.79 -9.49 12.05
N GLY A 245 10.67 -9.24 13.35
CA GLY A 245 10.32 -10.25 14.33
C GLY A 245 10.57 -9.78 15.76
N ASN A 246 10.59 -10.73 16.69
CA ASN A 246 11.00 -10.49 18.07
C ASN A 246 12.41 -9.90 18.14
N VAL A 247 12.68 -9.08 19.16
CA VAL A 247 13.95 -8.36 19.29
C VAL A 247 15.12 -9.34 19.36
N GLU A 248 14.94 -10.40 20.15
CA GLU A 248 15.87 -11.50 20.39
C GLU A 248 16.20 -12.26 19.09
N ALA A 249 15.20 -12.47 18.23
CA ALA A 249 15.40 -13.15 16.96
C ALA A 249 16.31 -12.33 16.02
N LEU A 250 16.13 -11.00 16.00
CA LEU A 250 16.99 -10.13 15.22
C LEU A 250 18.40 -10.03 15.83
N GLU A 251 18.54 -10.07 17.17
CA GLU A 251 19.84 -10.11 17.84
C GLU A 251 20.62 -11.37 17.50
N PHE A 252 19.94 -12.53 17.49
CA PHE A 252 20.54 -13.78 17.03
C PHE A 252 21.07 -13.67 15.60
N LEU A 253 20.28 -13.10 14.67
CA LEU A 253 20.73 -12.92 13.28
C LEU A 253 21.95 -12.01 13.19
N GLU A 254 21.99 -10.92 13.97
CA GLU A 254 23.10 -9.96 14.02
C GLU A 254 24.39 -10.58 14.58
N GLN A 255 24.27 -11.48 15.55
CA GLN A 255 25.41 -12.21 16.12
C GLN A 255 25.94 -13.30 15.17
N ASN A 256 25.09 -13.82 14.27
CA ASN A 256 25.40 -14.97 13.43
C ASN A 256 25.57 -14.65 11.93
N LEU A 257 25.79 -13.38 11.57
CA LEU A 257 25.86 -12.93 10.17
C LEU A 257 26.77 -13.78 9.29
N LYS A 258 28.00 -14.06 9.75
CA LYS A 258 28.99 -14.85 8.99
C LYS A 258 28.50 -16.29 8.74
N ALA A 259 28.02 -16.97 9.78
CA ALA A 259 27.53 -18.34 9.69
C ALA A 259 26.28 -18.44 8.79
N LEU A 260 25.45 -17.40 8.80
CA LEU A 260 24.24 -17.30 7.97
C LEU A 260 24.51 -16.69 6.58
N LYS A 261 25.78 -16.36 6.28
CA LYS A 261 26.21 -15.71 5.01
C LYS A 261 25.56 -14.35 4.73
N ILE A 262 24.96 -13.73 5.74
CA ILE A 262 24.39 -12.39 5.65
C ILE A 262 25.53 -11.37 5.63
N ARG A 263 25.55 -10.50 4.61
CA ARG A 263 26.65 -9.53 4.41
C ARG A 263 26.55 -8.34 5.36
N ARG A 264 25.34 -7.85 5.59
CA ARG A 264 25.10 -6.68 6.46
C ARG A 264 23.67 -6.66 6.96
N MET A 265 23.48 -6.32 8.23
CA MET A 265 22.19 -5.93 8.81
C MET A 265 22.27 -4.52 9.39
N LYS A 266 21.18 -3.76 9.30
CA LYS A 266 21.02 -2.43 9.90
C LYS A 266 19.62 -2.30 10.48
N ARG A 267 19.51 -2.12 11.80
CA ARG A 267 18.25 -1.83 12.49
C ARG A 267 17.57 -0.60 11.91
N LEU A 268 16.26 -0.69 11.73
CA LEU A 268 15.41 0.43 11.34
C LEU A 268 14.89 1.13 12.60
N PRO A 269 14.84 2.48 12.63
CA PRO A 269 14.33 3.23 13.78
C PRO A 269 12.79 3.23 13.78
N VAL A 270 12.21 2.08 14.11
CA VAL A 270 10.76 1.85 14.13
C VAL A 270 10.34 1.20 15.43
N SER A 271 9.08 1.40 15.84
CA SER A 271 8.56 0.94 17.14
C SER A 271 8.22 -0.55 17.22
N GLY A 272 8.22 -1.28 16.10
CA GLY A 272 7.87 -2.70 16.11
C GLY A 272 8.11 -3.42 14.79
N ALA A 273 7.74 -4.71 14.76
CA ALA A 273 7.91 -5.61 13.63
C ALA A 273 6.74 -5.49 12.63
N PHE A 274 6.65 -4.38 11.90
CA PHE A 274 5.58 -4.15 10.93
C PHE A 274 5.55 -5.19 9.82
N HIS A 275 4.37 -5.46 9.24
CA HIS A 275 4.19 -6.41 8.14
C HIS A 275 4.50 -7.87 8.53
N THR A 276 4.24 -8.21 9.80
CA THR A 276 4.41 -9.55 10.38
C THR A 276 3.16 -9.95 11.19
N PRO A 277 3.01 -11.22 11.56
CA PRO A 277 1.97 -11.68 12.48
C PRO A 277 1.97 -10.97 13.85
N LEU A 278 3.07 -10.34 14.28
CA LEU A 278 3.09 -9.54 15.51
C LEU A 278 2.16 -8.30 15.42
N MET A 279 1.69 -7.94 14.22
CA MET A 279 0.71 -6.88 14.00
C MET A 279 -0.74 -7.38 13.96
N GLN A 280 -1.02 -8.63 14.34
CA GLN A 280 -2.34 -9.26 14.14
C GLN A 280 -3.48 -8.51 14.85
N SER A 281 -3.25 -7.97 16.05
CA SER A 281 -4.24 -7.19 16.78
C SER A 281 -4.68 -5.91 16.06
N ALA A 282 -3.86 -5.39 15.13
CA ALA A 282 -4.18 -4.21 14.34
C ALA A 282 -5.13 -4.49 13.15
N VAL A 283 -5.31 -5.76 12.76
CA VAL A 283 -6.08 -6.14 11.56
C VAL A 283 -7.57 -5.90 11.75
N GLU A 284 -8.14 -6.29 12.89
CA GLU A 284 -9.58 -6.17 13.12
C GLU A 284 -10.05 -4.70 13.19
N PRO A 285 -9.41 -3.79 13.97
CA PRO A 285 -9.78 -2.37 13.99
C PRO A 285 -9.73 -1.75 12.59
N PHE A 286 -8.66 -2.03 11.83
CA PHE A 286 -8.51 -1.54 10.47
C PHE A 286 -9.59 -2.09 9.53
N THR A 287 -9.91 -3.39 9.63
CA THR A 287 -10.94 -4.03 8.81
C THR A 287 -12.32 -3.44 9.09
N LYS A 288 -12.65 -3.19 10.36
CA LYS A 288 -13.91 -2.55 10.75
C LYS A 288 -14.03 -1.15 10.16
N ALA A 289 -12.97 -0.33 10.28
CA ALA A 289 -12.94 1.00 9.69
C ALA A 289 -13.07 0.95 8.15
N LEU A 290 -12.34 0.05 7.48
CA LEU A 290 -12.37 -0.08 6.02
C LEU A 290 -13.76 -0.46 5.49
N LYS A 291 -14.50 -1.32 6.21
CA LYS A 291 -15.86 -1.73 5.84
C LYS A 291 -16.88 -0.58 5.83
N THR A 292 -16.62 0.49 6.59
CA THR A 292 -17.49 1.69 6.59
C THR A 292 -17.24 2.62 5.40
N VAL A 293 -16.19 2.37 4.62
CA VAL A 293 -15.81 3.22 3.50
C VAL A 293 -16.41 2.68 2.20
N ARG A 294 -17.07 3.54 1.45
CA ARG A 294 -17.50 3.24 0.08
C ARG A 294 -16.30 3.29 -0.87
N LEU A 295 -15.69 2.12 -1.09
CA LEU A 295 -14.61 1.95 -2.06
C LEU A 295 -15.15 1.97 -3.50
N GLN A 296 -14.31 2.44 -4.42
CA GLN A 296 -14.56 2.41 -5.86
C GLN A 296 -13.50 1.58 -6.57
N ASP A 297 -13.77 1.22 -7.81
CA ASP A 297 -12.75 0.60 -8.67
C ASP A 297 -11.69 1.65 -9.03
N PRO A 298 -10.38 1.35 -8.91
CA PRO A 298 -9.32 2.27 -9.27
C PRO A 298 -9.41 2.71 -10.73
N VAL A 299 -9.38 4.02 -10.99
CA VAL A 299 -9.45 4.56 -12.36
C VAL A 299 -8.15 4.38 -13.15
N ILE A 300 -7.06 4.04 -12.46
CA ILE A 300 -5.76 3.64 -13.01
C ILE A 300 -5.27 2.40 -12.25
N ARG A 301 -4.29 1.67 -12.79
CA ARG A 301 -3.75 0.47 -12.13
C ARG A 301 -3.10 0.84 -10.80
N VAL A 302 -3.56 0.22 -9.71
CA VAL A 302 -2.93 0.33 -8.38
C VAL A 302 -2.49 -1.03 -7.90
N TYR A 303 -1.28 -1.13 -7.35
CA TYR A 303 -0.66 -2.41 -6.97
C TYR A 303 -0.83 -2.75 -5.49
N SER A 304 -1.29 -3.97 -5.21
CA SER A 304 -1.37 -4.51 -3.85
C SER A 304 0.02 -4.90 -3.35
N ASN A 305 0.39 -4.47 -2.14
CA ASN A 305 1.67 -4.85 -1.55
C ASN A 305 1.71 -6.31 -1.09
N VAL A 306 0.57 -7.00 -1.01
CA VAL A 306 0.48 -8.38 -0.49
C VAL A 306 0.99 -9.40 -1.50
N ASP A 307 0.63 -9.22 -2.77
CA ASP A 307 0.94 -10.14 -3.87
C ASP A 307 1.71 -9.48 -5.02
N GLY A 308 1.87 -8.15 -4.99
CA GLY A 308 2.56 -7.38 -6.02
C GLY A 308 1.76 -7.27 -7.33
N LYS A 309 0.45 -7.55 -7.31
CA LYS A 309 -0.43 -7.53 -8.49
C LYS A 309 -1.38 -6.32 -8.46
N PRO A 310 -1.85 -5.85 -9.62
CA PRO A 310 -2.87 -4.81 -9.67
C PRO A 310 -4.17 -5.21 -8.95
N TYR A 311 -4.81 -4.24 -8.31
CA TYR A 311 -6.19 -4.36 -7.86
C TYR A 311 -7.13 -4.58 -9.04
N ARG A 312 -8.12 -5.45 -8.86
CA ARG A 312 -9.10 -5.82 -9.89
C ARG A 312 -10.36 -4.98 -9.82
N HIS A 313 -10.84 -4.74 -8.60
CA HIS A 313 -12.08 -4.03 -8.29
C HIS A 313 -12.12 -3.71 -6.78
N ALA A 314 -13.07 -2.89 -6.33
CA ALA A 314 -13.26 -2.42 -4.96
C ALA A 314 -13.29 -3.56 -3.92
N LYS A 315 -14.00 -4.65 -4.22
CA LYS A 315 -14.05 -5.83 -3.34
C LYS A 315 -12.66 -6.49 -3.16
N HIS A 316 -11.77 -6.43 -4.16
CA HIS A 316 -10.41 -6.93 -4.01
C HIS A 316 -9.62 -6.08 -3.00
N ILE A 317 -9.76 -4.75 -3.05
CA ILE A 317 -9.18 -3.81 -2.07
C ILE A 317 -9.64 -4.16 -0.66
N LEU A 318 -10.95 -4.30 -0.46
CA LEU A 318 -11.54 -4.64 0.84
C LEU A 318 -10.94 -5.92 1.45
N THR A 319 -10.60 -6.91 0.62
CA THR A 319 -10.05 -8.19 1.09
C THR A 319 -8.53 -8.20 1.27
N GLN A 320 -7.78 -7.40 0.51
CA GLN A 320 -6.31 -7.42 0.51
C GLN A 320 -5.71 -6.40 1.47
N LEU A 321 -6.29 -5.20 1.54
CA LEU A 321 -5.69 -4.11 2.29
C LEU A 321 -5.51 -4.44 3.78
N PRO A 322 -6.44 -5.14 4.47
CA PRO A 322 -6.20 -5.58 5.84
C PRO A 322 -5.06 -6.59 5.98
N LYS A 323 -4.90 -7.49 5.01
CA LYS A 323 -3.81 -8.49 5.01
C LYS A 323 -2.44 -7.82 4.91
N GLN A 324 -2.37 -6.62 4.31
CA GLN A 324 -1.14 -5.84 4.19
C GLN A 324 -0.45 -5.58 5.54
N ILE A 325 -1.23 -5.44 6.62
CA ILE A 325 -0.72 -5.14 7.97
C ILE A 325 0.19 -6.26 8.50
N VAL A 326 -0.13 -7.51 8.16
CA VAL A 326 0.52 -8.72 8.70
C VAL A 326 1.29 -9.51 7.65
N ARG A 327 1.28 -9.06 6.39
CA ARG A 327 1.95 -9.75 5.29
C ARG A 327 3.12 -8.94 4.71
N PRO A 328 4.15 -9.63 4.19
CA PRO A 328 5.31 -8.95 3.66
C PRO A 328 4.98 -8.05 2.46
N VAL A 329 5.55 -6.85 2.44
CA VAL A 329 5.42 -5.91 1.32
C VAL A 329 6.25 -6.39 0.12
N LYS A 330 5.58 -6.75 -0.97
CA LYS A 330 6.13 -7.24 -2.24
C LYS A 330 6.58 -6.10 -3.16
N TRP A 331 7.42 -5.19 -2.66
CA TRP A 331 7.84 -3.99 -3.40
C TRP A 331 8.75 -4.30 -4.58
N GLU A 332 9.65 -5.28 -4.45
CA GLU A 332 10.50 -5.76 -5.53
C GLU A 332 9.65 -6.27 -6.71
N GLN A 333 8.64 -7.09 -6.40
CA GLN A 333 7.72 -7.66 -7.38
C GLN A 333 6.87 -6.57 -8.04
N THR A 334 6.33 -5.67 -7.23
CA THR A 334 5.58 -4.49 -7.71
C THR A 334 6.42 -3.64 -8.65
N SER A 335 7.65 -3.31 -8.26
CA SER A 335 8.57 -2.50 -9.07
C SER A 335 8.93 -3.19 -10.39
N ARG A 336 9.09 -4.51 -10.38
CA ARG A 336 9.35 -5.30 -11.59
C ARG A 336 8.15 -5.28 -12.53
N ASP A 337 6.94 -5.50 -12.02
CA ASP A 337 5.73 -5.50 -12.85
C ASP A 337 5.44 -4.12 -13.43
N VAL A 338 5.51 -3.07 -12.60
CA VAL A 338 5.36 -1.67 -13.04
C VAL A 338 6.30 -1.36 -14.21
N ARG A 339 7.59 -1.74 -14.10
CA ARG A 339 8.56 -1.54 -15.19
C ARG A 339 8.27 -2.40 -16.42
N ALA A 340 7.81 -3.64 -16.23
CA ALA A 340 7.47 -4.53 -17.34
C ALA A 340 6.24 -4.04 -18.12
N GLN A 341 5.25 -3.48 -17.42
CA GLN A 341 4.03 -2.93 -18.00
C GLN A 341 4.27 -1.60 -18.71
N ALA A 342 5.13 -0.75 -18.13
CA ALA A 342 5.45 0.54 -18.70
C ALA A 342 6.54 0.49 -19.80
N GLY A 343 7.04 -0.69 -20.17
CA GLY A 343 8.06 -0.86 -21.20
C GLY A 343 9.47 -0.43 -20.78
N ARG A 344 10.52 -0.96 -21.44
CA ARG A 344 11.94 -0.71 -21.08
C ARG A 344 12.42 0.74 -21.30
N ARG A 345 11.53 1.67 -21.68
CA ARG A 345 11.85 3.06 -22.07
C ARG A 345 10.90 4.10 -21.46
N LEU A 346 10.52 3.94 -20.19
CA LEU A 346 9.89 5.01 -19.42
C LEU A 346 10.82 6.23 -19.37
N SER A 347 10.31 7.40 -19.73
CA SER A 347 11.07 8.66 -19.68
C SER A 347 11.27 9.16 -18.24
N THR A 348 10.34 8.84 -17.32
CA THR A 348 10.34 9.42 -15.97
C THR A 348 9.72 8.47 -14.92
N HIS A 349 10.50 8.08 -13.91
CA HIS A 349 9.92 7.57 -12.65
C HIS A 349 9.73 8.78 -11.74
N LEU A 350 8.49 9.17 -11.46
CA LEU A 350 8.25 10.20 -10.47
C LEU A 350 8.14 9.54 -9.10
N ARG A 351 9.15 9.78 -8.27
CA ARG A 351 9.11 9.36 -6.87
C ARG A 351 8.62 10.55 -6.07
N MET A 352 7.42 10.43 -5.54
CA MET A 352 6.96 11.36 -4.51
C MET A 352 7.85 11.09 -3.29
N ARG A 353 8.69 12.06 -2.92
CA ARG A 353 9.30 12.09 -1.60
C ARG A 353 8.39 12.91 -0.70
N SER A 354 8.37 12.62 0.59
CA SER A 354 7.80 13.56 1.56
C SER A 354 8.37 14.95 1.29
N GLY A 355 7.53 15.90 0.91
CA GLY A 355 7.94 17.28 0.68
C GLY A 355 8.55 17.65 -0.67
N GLN A 356 8.74 16.71 -1.60
CA GLN A 356 9.17 17.02 -2.97
C GLN A 356 8.63 16.00 -4.00
N GLY A 357 8.02 16.48 -5.08
CA GLY A 357 7.74 15.67 -6.27
C GLY A 357 8.98 15.58 -7.18
N THR A 358 9.91 14.65 -6.91
CA THR A 358 11.15 14.56 -7.70
C THR A 358 11.03 13.56 -8.86
N CYS A 359 11.38 13.99 -10.08
CA CYS A 359 11.58 13.11 -11.23
C CYS A 359 12.97 12.46 -11.17
N THR A 360 13.01 11.13 -11.17
CA THR A 360 14.23 10.40 -11.51
C THR A 360 14.13 9.93 -12.96
N GLY A 361 15.01 10.43 -13.82
CA GLY A 361 15.18 9.92 -15.19
C GLY A 361 15.76 8.50 -15.18
N PRO A 362 15.87 7.83 -16.35
CA PRO A 362 16.48 6.51 -16.44
C PRO A 362 17.98 6.62 -16.10
N GLY A 363 18.31 6.38 -14.83
CA GLY A 363 19.69 6.20 -14.40
C GLY A 363 20.27 4.96 -15.07
N LYS A 364 21.43 5.12 -15.71
CA LYS A 364 22.21 4.01 -16.26
C LYS A 364 22.44 2.98 -15.14
N SER A 365 22.11 1.74 -15.48
CA SER A 365 22.22 0.51 -14.69
C SER A 365 23.51 0.39 -13.89
#